data_AF-A0A7X7L8F2-F1
#
_entry.id   AF-A0A7X7L8F2-F1
#
_cell.length_a   1.000
_cell.length_b   1.000
_cell.length_c   1.000
_cell.angle_alpha   90.00
_cell.angle_beta   90.00
_cell.angle_gamma   90.00
#
_symmetry.space_group_name_H-M   'P 1'
#
loop_
_entity.id
_entity.type
_entity.pdbx_description
1 polymer ?
#
loop_
_entity_poly.entity_id
_entity_poly.type
_entity_poly.pdbx_seq_one_letter_code
_entity_poly.pdbx_strand_id
1 'polypeptide(L)'
;AIDWRGDVRNVLVQRCVMHNDYAGNVMEIGFETRADRIGDIVFRDCDVIAVRGHGAVFSIHNGDRALVENVLYENIRVEHYYDKFVDFRVLDSRYSKDHERGRIRNVTLRNIAAVANTHNTVSLIGGFDEEHLVEHVTFDRFFLGGEKVRDADGLHLFAKYAKGIGFR
;
A
#
# COMPACT_ATOMS: atom_id res chain seq x y z
N ALA A 1 4.56 -9.42 -30.97
CA ALA A 1 5.29 -9.21 -29.71
C ALA A 1 4.73 -10.18 -28.67
N ILE A 2 5.56 -10.69 -27.75
CA ILE A 2 5.09 -11.53 -26.64
C ILE A 2 4.25 -10.64 -25.71
N ASP A 3 3.07 -11.12 -25.34
CA ASP A 3 2.24 -10.47 -24.34
C ASP A 3 2.75 -10.84 -22.95
N TRP A 4 3.27 -9.85 -22.23
CA TRP A 4 3.78 -10.02 -20.87
C TRP A 4 2.71 -9.78 -19.80
N ARG A 5 1.45 -9.55 -20.20
CA ARG A 5 0.33 -9.46 -19.26
C ARG A 5 -0.03 -10.84 -18.74
N GLY A 6 -0.36 -10.91 -17.46
CA GLY A 6 -0.77 -12.14 -16.80
C GLY A 6 -0.85 -11.97 -15.29
N ASP A 7 -1.48 -12.94 -14.64
CA ASP A 7 -1.63 -12.92 -13.20
C ASP A 7 -0.29 -13.05 -12.47
N VAL A 8 -0.16 -12.32 -11.37
CA VAL A 8 1.01 -12.35 -10.51
C VAL A 8 0.62 -12.93 -9.16
N ARG A 9 1.31 -13.99 -8.72
CA ARG A 9 1.06 -14.61 -7.43
C ARG A 9 2.28 -15.26 -6.79
N ASN A 10 2.22 -15.45 -5.48
CA ASN A 10 3.26 -16.11 -4.66
C ASN A 10 4.60 -15.36 -4.69
N VAL A 11 4.56 -14.06 -4.40
CA VAL A 11 5.76 -13.21 -4.36
C VAL A 11 6.19 -13.00 -2.93
N LEU A 12 7.48 -13.21 -2.65
CA LEU A 12 8.08 -12.93 -1.35
C LEU A 12 9.26 -11.97 -1.51
N VAL A 13 9.16 -10.80 -0.88
CA VAL A 13 10.23 -9.82 -0.71
C VAL A 13 10.62 -9.82 0.76
N GLN A 14 11.89 -10.09 1.07
CA GLN A 14 12.31 -10.19 2.47
C GLN A 14 13.77 -9.83 2.70
N ARG A 15 14.09 -9.33 3.91
CA ARG A 15 15.45 -8.95 4.34
C ARG A 15 16.07 -7.91 3.41
N CYS A 16 15.34 -6.83 3.17
CA CYS A 16 15.77 -5.74 2.31
C CYS A 16 15.94 -4.45 3.12
N VAL A 17 16.97 -3.67 2.77
CA VAL A 17 17.10 -2.27 3.16
C VAL A 17 16.75 -1.41 1.95
N MET A 18 15.78 -0.52 2.10
CA MET A 18 15.18 0.22 0.99
C MET A 18 15.30 1.73 1.19
N HIS A 19 15.68 2.42 0.11
CA HIS A 19 15.77 3.87 0.04
C HIS A 19 15.02 4.35 -1.20
N ASN A 20 14.11 5.30 -1.01
CA ASN A 20 13.47 6.03 -2.09
C ASN A 20 13.90 7.50 -2.03
N ASP A 21 14.47 7.97 -3.13
CA ASP A 21 15.00 9.32 -3.25
C ASP A 21 13.91 10.29 -3.73
N TYR A 22 14.09 10.90 -4.92
CA TYR A 22 13.28 12.02 -5.39
C TYR A 22 11.80 11.65 -5.69
N ALA A 23 11.55 10.48 -6.30
CA ALA A 23 10.21 10.05 -6.68
C ALA A 23 10.11 8.52 -6.79
N GLY A 24 8.98 7.97 -6.35
CA GLY A 24 8.65 6.55 -6.46
C GLY A 24 7.90 6.05 -5.22
N ASN A 25 7.70 4.75 -5.09
CA ASN A 25 7.21 4.17 -3.84
C ASN A 25 8.13 3.02 -3.42
N VAL A 26 8.18 2.73 -2.12
CA VAL A 26 9.13 1.74 -1.57
C VAL A 26 8.65 0.32 -1.82
N MET A 27 7.43 -0.01 -1.37
CA MET A 27 6.80 -1.31 -1.59
C MET A 27 5.53 -1.15 -2.41
N GLU A 28 5.72 -0.96 -3.73
CA GLU A 28 4.67 -0.74 -4.71
C GLU A 28 4.10 -2.03 -5.30
N ILE A 29 2.78 -2.08 -5.40
CA ILE A 29 2.06 -2.95 -6.33
C ILE A 29 1.17 -2.04 -7.19
N GLY A 30 1.54 -1.72 -8.43
CA GLY A 30 0.63 -0.84 -9.15
C GLY A 30 1.02 -0.15 -10.44
N PHE A 31 0.21 0.88 -10.65
CA PHE A 31 -0.11 1.70 -11.80
C PHE A 31 -0.57 0.95 -13.04
N GLU A 32 0.12 -0.11 -13.46
CA GLU A 32 -0.11 -0.79 -14.74
C GLU A 32 -0.66 -2.21 -14.52
N THR A 33 -1.75 -2.32 -13.74
CA THR A 33 -2.30 -3.59 -13.23
C THR A 33 -3.20 -4.32 -14.22
N ARG A 34 -2.76 -4.48 -15.47
CA ARG A 34 -3.49 -5.13 -16.58
C ARG A 34 -3.47 -6.66 -16.51
N ALA A 35 -3.81 -7.19 -15.35
CA ALA A 35 -3.97 -8.60 -15.04
C ALA A 35 -5.39 -8.85 -14.51
N ASP A 36 -5.84 -10.10 -14.46
CA ASP A 36 -7.13 -10.41 -13.85
C ASP A 36 -6.96 -10.52 -12.32
N ARG A 37 -5.79 -11.01 -11.86
CA ARG A 37 -5.45 -11.11 -10.44
C ARG A 37 -3.98 -10.79 -10.15
N ILE A 38 -3.76 -10.09 -9.04
CA ILE A 38 -2.46 -9.89 -8.40
C ILE A 38 -2.62 -10.24 -6.93
N GLY A 39 -1.92 -11.24 -6.40
CA GLY A 39 -2.15 -11.57 -5.00
C GLY A 39 -1.21 -12.57 -4.38
N ASP A 40 -1.43 -12.87 -3.10
CA ASP A 40 -0.56 -13.77 -2.34
C ASP A 40 0.89 -13.23 -2.32
N ILE A 41 1.01 -11.97 -1.90
CA ILE A 41 2.25 -11.18 -1.88
C ILE A 41 2.65 -10.90 -0.44
N VAL A 42 3.94 -11.10 -0.13
CA VAL A 42 4.50 -10.87 1.20
C VAL A 42 5.73 -9.98 1.12
N PHE A 43 5.72 -8.89 1.88
CA PHE A 43 6.90 -8.13 2.26
C PHE A 43 7.20 -8.44 3.73
N ARG A 44 8.39 -8.98 4.02
CA ARG A 44 8.74 -9.41 5.37
C ARG A 44 10.14 -9.00 5.79
N ASP A 45 10.26 -8.47 7.01
CA ASP A 45 11.56 -8.17 7.62
C ASP A 45 12.39 -7.21 6.76
N CYS A 46 11.88 -6.00 6.57
CA CYS A 46 12.53 -4.97 5.77
C CYS A 46 12.71 -3.67 6.57
N ASP A 47 13.76 -2.94 6.21
CA ASP A 47 14.12 -1.64 6.74
C ASP A 47 13.94 -0.57 5.66
N VAL A 48 13.12 0.44 5.91
CA VAL A 48 12.95 1.61 5.05
C VAL A 48 13.70 2.76 5.67
N ILE A 49 14.90 3.05 5.15
CA ILE A 49 15.78 4.06 5.72
C ILE A 49 15.37 5.48 5.32
N ALA A 50 14.75 5.66 4.14
CA ALA A 50 14.16 6.94 3.77
C ALA A 50 13.17 6.86 2.61
N VAL A 51 12.16 7.74 2.65
CA VAL A 51 11.44 8.28 1.49
C VAL A 51 11.66 9.80 1.47
N ARG A 52 12.50 10.29 0.55
CA ARG A 52 13.03 11.68 0.59
C ARG A 52 12.21 12.71 -0.18
N GLY A 53 11.43 12.27 -1.17
CA GLY A 53 10.62 13.14 -2.02
C GLY A 53 9.16 12.72 -2.06
N HIS A 54 8.64 12.53 -3.28
CA HIS A 54 7.25 12.11 -3.49
C HIS A 54 7.13 10.59 -3.50
N GLY A 55 6.10 10.08 -2.84
CA GLY A 55 5.92 8.64 -2.73
C GLY A 55 5.16 8.16 -1.52
N ALA A 56 5.20 6.85 -1.36
CA ALA A 56 4.63 6.11 -0.25
C ALA A 56 5.59 5.02 0.25
N VAL A 57 5.47 4.69 1.54
CA VAL A 57 6.16 3.53 2.13
C VAL A 57 5.44 2.25 1.72
N PHE A 58 4.14 2.18 2.00
CA PHE A 58 3.27 1.07 1.66
C PHE A 58 2.30 1.53 0.57
N SER A 59 2.35 0.92 -0.61
CA SER A 59 1.46 1.35 -1.68
C SER A 59 0.93 0.26 -2.59
N ILE A 60 -0.31 0.47 -2.99
CA ILE A 60 -1.03 -0.32 -3.97
C ILE A 60 -1.81 0.65 -4.84
N HIS A 61 -1.34 0.91 -6.05
CA HIS A 61 -2.04 1.75 -7.02
C HIS A 61 -2.66 0.88 -8.10
N ASN A 62 -3.89 0.41 -7.88
CA ASN A 62 -4.58 -0.43 -8.85
C ASN A 62 -5.22 0.44 -9.93
N GLY A 63 -4.52 0.57 -11.07
CA GLY A 63 -4.90 1.46 -12.17
C GLY A 63 -5.82 0.86 -13.23
N ASP A 64 -5.92 -0.47 -13.28
CA ASP A 64 -6.63 -1.23 -14.31
C ASP A 64 -7.53 -2.31 -13.65
N ARG A 65 -7.88 -3.39 -14.36
CA ARG A 65 -8.93 -4.35 -13.98
C ARG A 65 -8.57 -5.37 -12.89
N ALA A 66 -7.34 -5.39 -12.38
CA ALA A 66 -6.90 -6.47 -11.49
C ALA A 66 -7.70 -6.55 -10.19
N LEU A 67 -7.97 -7.77 -9.73
CA LEU A 67 -8.22 -8.01 -8.31
C LEU A 67 -6.87 -8.11 -7.58
N VAL A 68 -6.53 -7.10 -6.79
CA VAL A 68 -5.37 -7.14 -5.89
C VAL A 68 -5.79 -7.70 -4.54
N GLU A 69 -5.29 -8.87 -4.13
CA GLU A 69 -5.71 -9.48 -2.87
C GLU A 69 -4.65 -10.29 -2.10
N ASN A 70 -4.85 -10.43 -0.80
CA ASN A 70 -3.98 -11.21 0.10
C ASN A 70 -2.54 -10.67 0.11
N VAL A 71 -2.39 -9.42 0.56
CA VAL A 71 -1.09 -8.75 0.68
C VAL A 71 -0.71 -8.63 2.16
N LEU A 72 0.47 -9.12 2.52
CA LEU A 72 1.01 -9.04 3.87
C LEU A 72 2.29 -8.21 3.90
N TYR A 73 2.27 -7.15 4.71
CA TYR A 73 3.47 -6.43 5.14
C TYR A 73 3.74 -6.82 6.61
N GLU A 74 4.90 -7.43 6.90
CA GLU A 74 5.19 -8.00 8.21
C GLU A 74 6.60 -7.66 8.70
N ASN A 75 6.74 -7.22 9.95
CA ASN A 75 8.03 -6.89 10.57
C ASN A 75 8.80 -5.82 9.79
N ILE A 76 8.19 -4.66 9.57
CA ILE A 76 8.80 -3.56 8.80
C ILE A 76 9.17 -2.41 9.72
N ARG A 77 10.38 -1.87 9.54
CA ARG A 77 10.92 -0.75 10.32
C ARG A 77 11.14 0.43 9.39
N VAL A 78 10.67 1.62 9.77
CA VAL A 78 10.70 2.81 8.92
C VAL A 78 11.34 3.98 9.67
N GLU A 79 12.51 4.41 9.20
CA GLU A 79 13.31 5.44 9.86
C GLU A 79 12.97 6.86 9.40
N HIS A 80 12.48 7.01 8.16
CA HIS A 80 12.15 8.31 7.60
C HIS A 80 11.20 8.19 6.40
N TYR A 81 10.25 9.11 6.29
CA TYR A 81 9.33 9.18 5.15
C TYR A 81 8.74 10.59 4.96
N TYR A 82 8.30 10.90 3.74
CA TYR A 82 7.57 12.12 3.38
C TYR A 82 6.38 11.78 2.46
N ASP A 83 5.50 12.75 2.22
CA ASP A 83 4.32 12.69 1.33
C ASP A 83 3.23 11.73 1.81
N LYS A 84 3.42 10.41 1.64
CA LYS A 84 2.44 9.41 2.07
C LYS A 84 3.08 8.30 2.87
N PHE A 85 2.37 7.83 3.88
CA PHE A 85 2.81 6.65 4.62
C PHE A 85 2.17 5.38 4.05
N VAL A 86 0.85 5.33 4.04
CA VAL A 86 0.05 4.29 3.39
C VAL A 86 -0.70 4.91 2.22
N ASP A 87 -0.62 4.30 1.03
CA ASP A 87 -1.37 4.74 -0.14
C ASP A 87 -1.94 3.53 -0.91
N PHE A 88 -3.17 3.12 -0.56
CA PHE A 88 -3.88 2.04 -1.24
C PHE A 88 -5.07 2.62 -2.00
N ARG A 89 -5.00 2.63 -3.32
CA ARG A 89 -6.03 3.25 -4.15
C ARG A 89 -6.37 2.42 -5.38
N VAL A 90 -7.67 2.32 -5.66
CA VAL A 90 -8.17 2.02 -7.00
C VAL A 90 -8.41 3.36 -7.68
N LEU A 91 -7.79 3.59 -8.83
CA LEU A 91 -7.73 4.92 -9.43
C LEU A 91 -7.63 4.86 -10.95
N ASP A 92 -8.02 5.95 -11.60
CA ASP A 92 -7.68 6.20 -13.00
C ASP A 92 -6.43 7.09 -13.08
N SER A 93 -5.37 6.61 -13.72
CA SER A 93 -4.11 7.34 -13.86
C SER A 93 -3.72 7.52 -15.32
N ARG A 94 -2.70 8.34 -15.54
CA ARG A 94 -2.03 8.46 -16.85
C ARG A 94 -1.44 7.13 -17.39
N TYR A 95 -1.28 6.12 -16.52
CA TYR A 95 -0.73 4.81 -16.86
C TYR A 95 -1.81 3.78 -17.20
N SER A 96 -3.05 4.02 -16.77
CA SER A 96 -4.19 3.14 -16.98
C SER A 96 -4.52 3.00 -18.47
N LYS A 97 -4.95 1.80 -18.88
CA LYS A 97 -5.37 1.49 -20.27
C LYS A 97 -6.70 0.76 -20.35
N ASP A 98 -7.07 -0.01 -19.33
CA ASP A 98 -8.36 -0.69 -19.29
C ASP A 98 -9.48 0.32 -18.97
N HIS A 99 -10.69 0.03 -19.44
CA HIS A 99 -11.89 0.84 -19.12
C HIS A 99 -12.47 0.48 -17.75
N GLU A 100 -12.37 -0.79 -17.38
CA GLU A 100 -12.85 -1.31 -16.09
C GLU A 100 -11.80 -1.10 -15.00
N ARG A 101 -12.26 -0.88 -13.77
CA ARG A 101 -11.38 -0.74 -12.60
C ARG A 101 -11.40 -2.01 -11.77
N GLY A 102 -10.30 -2.22 -11.06
CA GLY A 102 -10.11 -3.38 -10.22
C GLY A 102 -10.66 -3.19 -8.82
N ARG A 103 -10.22 -4.07 -7.92
CA ARG A 103 -10.51 -3.99 -6.48
C ARG A 103 -9.25 -4.29 -5.69
N ILE A 104 -9.18 -3.80 -4.47
CA ILE A 104 -8.12 -4.17 -3.52
C ILE A 104 -8.79 -4.80 -2.30
N ARG A 105 -8.37 -5.99 -1.86
CA ARG A 105 -8.91 -6.57 -0.63
C ARG A 105 -7.93 -7.40 0.18
N ASN A 106 -8.21 -7.57 1.47
CA ASN A 106 -7.44 -8.43 2.39
C ASN A 106 -5.96 -8.02 2.45
N VAL A 107 -5.70 -6.80 2.91
CA VAL A 107 -4.34 -6.27 3.11
C VAL A 107 -4.06 -6.21 4.60
N THR A 108 -2.94 -6.79 5.05
CA THR A 108 -2.53 -6.75 6.46
C THR A 108 -1.16 -6.10 6.60
N LEU A 109 -1.08 -5.11 7.49
CA LEU A 109 0.17 -4.54 7.98
C LEU A 109 0.35 -4.99 9.42
N ARG A 110 1.32 -5.88 9.66
CA ARG A 110 1.56 -6.52 10.96
C ARG A 110 2.94 -6.22 11.49
N ASN A 111 3.03 -5.84 12.77
CA ASN A 111 4.28 -5.57 13.45
C ASN A 111 5.11 -4.52 12.68
N ILE A 112 4.55 -3.32 12.57
CA ILE A 112 5.18 -2.19 11.88
C ILE A 112 5.63 -1.19 12.93
N ALA A 113 6.87 -0.73 12.83
CA ALA A 113 7.40 0.33 13.67
C ALA A 113 7.99 1.42 12.78
N ALA A 114 7.44 2.63 12.87
CA ALA A 114 7.96 3.79 12.18
C ALA A 114 8.25 4.91 13.17
N VAL A 115 9.17 5.81 12.81
CA VAL A 115 9.32 7.09 13.53
C VAL A 115 8.00 7.87 13.52
N ALA A 116 7.72 8.65 14.57
CA ALA A 116 6.61 9.59 14.52
C ALA A 116 6.97 10.67 13.51
N ASN A 117 6.04 10.98 12.61
CA ASN A 117 6.27 12.01 11.62
C ASN A 117 5.34 13.20 11.85
N THR A 118 5.96 14.34 12.15
CA THR A 118 5.29 15.61 12.43
C THR A 118 5.23 16.54 11.20
N HIS A 119 5.57 16.05 10.00
CA HIS A 119 5.70 16.87 8.80
C HIS A 119 4.86 16.33 7.63
N ASN A 120 3.81 17.08 7.23
CA ASN A 120 3.08 17.02 5.95
C ASN A 120 2.93 15.63 5.31
N THR A 121 2.60 14.60 6.10
CA THR A 121 2.40 13.24 5.61
C THR A 121 0.98 12.80 5.91
N VAL A 122 0.36 12.13 4.95
CA VAL A 122 -0.99 11.58 5.09
C VAL A 122 -1.00 10.08 4.79
N SER A 123 -2.05 9.40 5.24
CA SER A 123 -2.37 8.05 4.75
C SER A 123 -3.65 8.11 3.92
N LEU A 124 -3.70 7.39 2.81
CA LEU A 124 -4.83 7.35 1.88
C LEU A 124 -5.25 5.89 1.66
N ILE A 125 -6.53 5.59 1.86
CA ILE A 125 -7.12 4.31 1.46
C ILE A 125 -8.42 4.59 0.73
N GLY A 126 -8.51 4.29 -0.56
CA GLY A 126 -9.79 4.44 -1.22
C GLY A 126 -10.02 3.78 -2.56
N GLY A 127 -11.27 3.36 -2.75
CA GLY A 127 -11.76 2.81 -4.02
C GLY A 127 -12.00 3.90 -5.07
N PHE A 128 -12.38 3.45 -6.27
CA PHE A 128 -12.72 4.33 -7.38
C PHE A 128 -14.18 4.78 -7.30
N ASP A 129 -15.09 3.85 -7.01
CA ASP A 129 -16.53 4.03 -6.81
C ASP A 129 -17.10 2.94 -5.88
N GLU A 130 -18.43 2.81 -5.81
CA GLU A 130 -19.13 1.84 -4.94
C GLU A 130 -18.91 0.36 -5.33
N GLU A 131 -18.50 0.07 -6.56
CA GLU A 131 -18.25 -1.29 -7.07
C GLU A 131 -16.76 -1.66 -7.05
N HIS A 132 -15.89 -0.65 -7.07
CA HIS A 132 -14.43 -0.74 -7.18
C HIS A 132 -13.74 -0.34 -5.86
N LEU A 133 -14.04 -1.08 -4.80
CA LEU A 133 -13.67 -0.75 -3.42
C LEU A 133 -12.24 -1.15 -3.02
N VAL A 134 -11.80 -0.58 -1.89
CA VAL A 134 -10.71 -1.13 -1.07
C VAL A 134 -11.28 -1.74 0.22
N GLU A 135 -11.10 -3.03 0.44
CA GLU A 135 -11.80 -3.76 1.50
C GLU A 135 -10.85 -4.56 2.43
N HIS A 136 -11.20 -4.63 3.70
CA HIS A 136 -10.52 -5.49 4.69
C HIS A 136 -9.02 -5.18 4.82
N VAL A 137 -8.71 -3.93 5.18
CA VAL A 137 -7.35 -3.51 5.54
C VAL A 137 -7.18 -3.61 7.04
N THR A 138 -6.17 -4.35 7.51
CA THR A 138 -5.90 -4.54 8.93
C THR A 138 -4.54 -4.02 9.32
N PHE A 139 -4.50 -3.13 10.32
CA PHE A 139 -3.31 -2.69 11.03
C PHE A 139 -3.22 -3.47 12.35
N ASP A 140 -2.15 -4.25 12.54
CA ASP A 140 -1.97 -5.17 13.66
C ASP A 140 -0.61 -4.93 14.31
N ARG A 141 -0.59 -4.44 15.56
CA ARG A 141 0.67 -4.03 16.22
C ARG A 141 1.44 -3.02 15.35
N PHE A 142 0.80 -1.90 15.11
CA PHE A 142 1.29 -0.82 14.26
C PHE A 142 1.66 0.39 15.12
N PHE A 143 2.89 0.88 15.01
CA PHE A 143 3.44 1.90 15.89
C PHE A 143 4.05 3.06 15.12
N LEU A 144 3.73 4.29 15.53
CA LEU A 144 4.32 5.53 15.07
C LEU A 144 4.98 6.25 16.25
N GLY A 145 6.30 6.43 16.20
CA GLY A 145 7.08 7.04 17.28
C GLY A 145 7.00 6.31 18.61
N GLY A 146 6.85 4.99 18.58
CA GLY A 146 6.66 4.16 19.77
C GLY A 146 5.22 4.09 20.28
N GLU A 147 4.32 4.96 19.79
CA GLU A 147 2.91 4.94 20.17
C GLU A 147 2.10 4.03 19.26
N LYS A 148 1.23 3.21 19.86
CA LYS A 148 0.37 2.29 19.10
C LYS A 148 -0.75 3.07 18.42
N VAL A 149 -0.85 2.93 17.10
CA VAL A 149 -1.97 3.45 16.30
C VAL A 149 -3.21 2.60 16.58
N ARG A 150 -4.32 3.26 16.97
CA ARG A 150 -5.56 2.61 17.40
C ARG A 150 -6.75 2.84 16.48
N ASP A 151 -6.66 3.84 15.61
CA ASP A 151 -7.74 4.26 14.73
C ASP A 151 -7.18 5.03 13.52
N ALA A 152 -8.10 5.46 12.65
CA ALA A 152 -7.79 6.20 11.44
C ALA A 152 -7.13 7.56 11.72
N ASP A 153 -7.56 8.26 12.78
CA ASP A 153 -7.02 9.57 13.15
C ASP A 153 -5.56 9.44 13.60
N GLY A 154 -5.23 8.42 14.39
CA GLY A 154 -3.85 8.10 14.78
C GLY A 154 -2.94 7.73 13.60
N LEU A 155 -3.50 7.39 12.44
CA LEU A 155 -2.77 7.14 11.20
C LEU A 155 -2.80 8.34 10.22
N HIS A 156 -3.50 9.42 10.58
CA HIS A 156 -3.82 10.53 9.68
C HIS A 156 -4.45 10.04 8.35
N LEU A 157 -5.38 9.09 8.47
CA LEU A 157 -5.97 8.38 7.35
C LEU A 157 -7.19 9.10 6.77
N PHE A 158 -7.12 9.42 5.48
CA PHE A 158 -8.30 9.76 4.67
C PHE A 158 -8.78 8.52 3.93
N ALA A 159 -10.06 8.19 4.12
CA ALA A 159 -10.68 7.04 3.48
C ALA A 159 -11.91 7.42 2.64
N LYS A 160 -12.05 6.78 1.47
CA LYS A 160 -13.22 6.94 0.57
C LYS A 160 -13.47 5.62 -0.16
N TYR A 161 -14.72 5.17 -0.27
CA TYR A 161 -15.03 3.88 -0.92
C TYR A 161 -14.18 2.72 -0.36
N ALA A 162 -13.99 2.73 0.97
CA ALA A 162 -13.20 1.76 1.68
C ALA A 162 -14.01 1.16 2.83
N LYS A 163 -13.94 -0.16 3.01
CA LYS A 163 -14.75 -0.89 4.00
C LYS A 163 -13.90 -1.84 4.83
N GLY A 164 -14.25 -2.01 6.10
CA GLY A 164 -13.57 -2.97 6.99
C GLY A 164 -12.11 -2.60 7.29
N ILE A 165 -11.82 -1.33 7.57
CA ILE A 165 -10.50 -0.90 8.06
C ILE A 165 -10.45 -1.17 9.56
N GLY A 166 -9.57 -2.08 9.98
CA GLY A 166 -9.44 -2.53 11.36
C GLY A 166 -8.08 -2.20 11.98
N PHE A 167 -8.08 -1.88 13.27
CA PHE A 167 -6.87 -1.61 14.06
C PHE A 167 -6.88 -2.55 15.28
N ARG A 168 -5.80 -3.31 15.50
CA ARG A 168 -5.69 -4.31 16.57
C ARG A 168 -4.33 -4.36 17.26
#